data_AF-X1QW07-F1
#
_entry.id   AF-X1QW07-F1
#
_cell.length_a   1.000
_cell.length_b   1.000
_cell.length_c   1.000
_cell.angle_alpha   90.00
_cell.angle_beta   90.00
_cell.angle_gamma   90.00
#
_symmetry.space_group_name_H-M   'P 1'
#
loop_
_entity.id
_entity.type
_entity.pdbx_description
1 polymer ?
#
loop_
_entity_poly.entity_id
_entity_poly.type
_entity_poly.pdbx_seq_one_letter_code
_entity_poly.pdbx_strand_id
1 'polypeptide(L)' 'MAGVTVDEDTMVKEYLAAMDWDTKTAKPSKKKLQELGLEDVAKDL' A
#
# COMPACT_ATOMS: atom_id res chain seq x y z
N MET A 1 -13.94 -31.02 2.96
CA MET A 1 -13.05 -29.96 3.46
C MET A 1 -13.69 -28.64 3.10
N ALA A 2 -14.11 -27.85 4.08
CA ALA A 2 -14.64 -26.52 3.80
C ALA A 2 -13.44 -25.66 3.34
N GLY A 3 -13.40 -25.31 2.06
CA GLY A 3 -12.37 -24.42 1.53
C GLY A 3 -12.52 -23.06 2.19
N VAL A 4 -11.52 -22.65 2.98
CA VAL A 4 -11.45 -21.29 3.49
C VAL A 4 -10.92 -20.43 2.35
N THR A 5 -11.81 -19.67 1.72
CA THR A 5 -11.41 -18.63 0.77
C THR A 5 -11.07 -17.38 1.56
N VAL A 6 -9.82 -16.94 1.47
CA VAL A 6 -9.38 -15.68 2.04
C VAL A 6 -9.77 -14.57 1.07
N ASP A 7 -10.39 -13.51 1.57
CA ASP A 7 -10.68 -12.32 0.78
C ASP A 7 -9.40 -11.46 0.66
N GLU A 8 -8.55 -11.86 -0.27
CA GLU A 8 -7.27 -11.21 -0.54
C GLU A 8 -7.45 -9.74 -0.95
N ASP A 9 -8.52 -9.42 -1.68
CA ASP A 9 -8.79 -8.06 -2.15
C ASP A 9 -9.02 -7.09 -0.98
N THR A 10 -9.79 -7.53 0.02
CA THR A 10 -10.03 -6.74 1.23
C THR A 10 -8.73 -6.62 2.04
N MET A 11 -7.99 -7.71 2.21
CA MET A 11 -6.73 -7.69 2.96
C MET A 11 -5.69 -6.74 2.34
N VAL A 12 -5.56 -6.75 1.01
CA VAL A 12 -4.64 -5.86 0.31
C VAL A 12 -5.05 -4.40 0.49
N LYS A 13 -6.34 -4.07 0.33
CA LYS A 13 -6.83 -2.70 0.51
C LYS A 13 -6.64 -2.19 1.93
N GLU A 14 -6.91 -3.04 2.93
CA GLU A 14 -6.71 -2.70 4.34
C GLU A 14 -5.24 -2.47 4.66
N TYR A 15 -4.35 -3.32 4.14
CA TYR A 15 -2.90 -3.14 4.31
C TYR A 15 -2.41 -1.85 3.66
N LEU A 16 -2.80 -1.58 2.41
CA LEU A 16 -2.45 -0.35 1.70
C LEU A 16 -2.94 0.89 2.46
N ALA A 17 -4.18 0.90 2.92
CA ALA A 17 -4.74 2.00 3.71
C ALA A 17 -4.00 2.20 5.04
N ALA A 18 -3.69 1.11 5.76
CA ALA A 18 -2.95 1.17 7.02
C ALA A 18 -1.53 1.72 6.85
N MET A 19 -0.91 1.45 5.70
CA MET A 19 0.42 1.95 5.32
C MET A 19 0.39 3.36 4.71
N ASP A 20 -0.78 4.01 4.60
CA ASP A 20 -0.98 5.30 3.92
C ASP A 20 -0.58 5.25 2.42
N TRP A 21 -0.90 4.13 1.78
CA TRP A 21 -0.71 3.89 0.35
C TRP A 21 -2.05 3.95 -0.39
N ASP A 22 -2.01 4.41 -1.64
CA ASP A 22 -3.18 4.47 -2.50
C ASP A 22 -3.67 3.06 -2.86
N THR A 23 -4.93 2.77 -2.56
CA THR A 23 -5.53 1.43 -2.72
C THR A 23 -5.77 1.03 -4.18
N LYS A 24 -5.61 1.94 -5.14
CA LYS A 24 -5.80 1.68 -6.58
C LYS A 24 -4.48 1.47 -7.30
N THR A 25 -3.46 2.23 -6.94
CA THR A 25 -2.13 2.24 -7.58
C THR A 25 -1.09 1.49 -6.76
N ALA A 26 -1.42 1.13 -5.51
CA ALA A 26 -0.53 0.52 -4.52
C ALA A 26 0.72 1.38 -4.23
N LYS A 27 0.64 2.70 -4.45
CA LYS A 27 1.76 3.62 -4.27
C LYS A 27 1.66 4.39 -2.94
N PRO A 28 2.76 4.53 -2.19
CA PRO A 28 2.82 5.44 -1.06
C PRO A 28 2.61 6.89 -1.47
N SER A 29 2.12 7.71 -0.53
CA SER A 29 2.16 9.16 -0.67
C SER A 29 3.60 9.69 -0.71
N LYS A 30 3.82 10.87 -1.31
CA LYS A 30 5.13 11.54 -1.31
C LYS A 30 5.68 11.72 0.12
N LYS A 31 4.80 12.03 1.07
CA LYS A 31 5.14 12.14 2.49
C LYS A 31 5.63 10.81 3.05
N LYS A 32 4.93 9.70 2.77
CA LYS A 32 5.33 8.37 3.23
C LYS A 32 6.67 7.95 2.62
N LEU A 33 6.94 8.27 1.35
CA LEU A 33 8.25 8.03 0.73
C LEU A 33 9.38 8.77 1.46
N GLN A 34 9.17 10.02 1.85
CA GLN A 34 10.14 10.79 2.65
C GLN A 34 10.34 10.20 4.04
N GLU A 35 9.27 9.77 4.72
CA GLU A 35 9.36 9.10 6.03
C GLU A 35 10.15 7.78 5.96
N LEU A 36 10.14 7.11 4.81
CA LEU A 36 10.87 5.85 4.57
C LEU A 36 12.32 6.07 4.10
N GLY A 37 12.77 7.32 3.92
CA GLY A 37 14.11 7.62 3.38
C GLY A 37 14.25 7.31 1.89
N LEU A 38 13.13 7.36 1.15
CA LEU A 38 13.05 7.15 -0.31
C LEU A 38 12.86 8.48 -1.03
N GLU A 39 13.66 9.49 -0.67
CA GLU A 39 13.55 10.84 -1.24
C GLU A 39 13.88 10.89 -2.74
N ASP A 40 14.67 9.95 -3.24
CA ASP A 40 14.95 9.77 -4.66
C ASP A 40 13.69 9.34 -5.42
N VAL A 41 12.97 8.32 -4.94
CA VAL A 41 11.70 7.86 -5.52
C VAL A 41 10.62 8.94 -5.41
N ALA A 42 10.62 9.71 -4.32
CA ALA A 42 9.69 10.81 -4.11
C ALA A 42 9.84 11.99 -5.10
N LYS A 43 10.98 12.07 -5.81
CA LYS A 43 11.21 13.10 -6.85
C LYS A 43 10.56 12.74 -8.19
N ASP A 44 10.39 11.44 -8.45
CA ASP A 44 9.90 10.91 -9.73
C ASP A 44 8.40 10.53 -9.69
N LEU A 45 7.74 10.74 -8.54
CA LEU A 45 6.31 10.52 -8.33
C LEU A 45 5.46 11.71 -8.84
#